data_AF-G7CL55-F1
#
_entry.id   AF-G7CL55-F1
#
_cell.length_a   1.000
_cell.length_b   1.000
_cell.length_c   1.000
_cell.angle_alpha   90.00
_cell.angle_beta   90.00
_cell.angle_gamma   90.00
#
_symmetry.space_group_name_H-M   'P 1'
#
loop_
_entity.id
_entity.type
_entity.pdbx_description
1 polymer ?
#
loop_
_entity_poly.entity_id
_entity_poly.type
_entity_poly.pdbx_seq_one_letter_code
_entity_poly.pdbx_strand_id
1 'polypeptide(L)' 'MSSGQCVLNAAEVFDQRDEDGVVVLLNDDPAPELYQNVRNAAAACPAQAIQIEE' A
#
# COMPACT_ATOMS: atom_id res chain seq x y z
N MET A 1 5.32 -13.06 9.78
CA MET A 1 5.36 -11.77 9.06
C MET A 1 4.77 -12.03 7.68
N SER A 2 3.64 -11.40 7.33
CA SER A 2 2.99 -11.59 6.02
C SER A 2 3.35 -10.44 5.09
N SER A 3 3.76 -10.74 3.86
CA SER A 3 3.77 -9.79 2.74
C SER A 3 2.33 -9.47 2.29
N GLY A 4 2.15 -8.41 1.50
CA GLY A 4 0.86 -8.10 0.85
C GLY A 4 -0.17 -7.31 1.69
N GLN A 5 0.19 -6.85 2.90
CA GLN A 5 -0.74 -6.06 3.73
C GLN A 5 -1.16 -4.73 3.09
N CYS A 6 -0.33 -4.15 2.23
CA CYS A 6 -0.67 -2.96 1.47
C CYS A 6 -1.86 -3.18 0.52
N VAL A 7 -1.82 -4.24 -0.29
CA VAL A 7 -2.90 -4.58 -1.23
C VAL A 7 -4.18 -4.94 -0.49
N LEU A 8 -4.07 -5.66 0.64
CA LEU A 8 -5.24 -5.99 1.47
C LEU A 8 -5.93 -4.77 2.08
N ASN A 9 -5.19 -3.70 2.36
CA ASN A 9 -5.75 -2.48 2.95
C ASN A 9 -6.20 -1.46 1.89
N ALA A 10 -5.52 -1.39 0.74
CA ALA A 10 -5.75 -0.36 -0.27
C ALA A 10 -5.40 -0.89 -1.69
N ALA A 11 -6.19 -1.82 -2.21
CA ALA A 11 -6.00 -2.42 -3.54
C ALA A 11 -6.14 -1.41 -4.69
N GLU A 12 -6.81 -0.28 -4.45
CA GLU A 12 -6.92 0.83 -5.41
C GLU A 12 -5.63 1.65 -5.52
N VAL A 13 -4.70 1.49 -4.56
CA VAL A 13 -3.46 2.29 -4.44
C VAL A 13 -2.23 1.42 -4.59
N PHE A 14 -2.27 0.17 -4.15
CA PHE A 14 -1.16 -0.76 -4.23
C PHE A 14 -1.56 -2.02 -4.96
N ASP A 15 -0.63 -2.54 -5.74
CA ASP A 15 -0.70 -3.87 -6.32
C ASP A 15 0.53 -4.67 -5.92
N GLN A 16 0.45 -5.99 -6.05
CA GLN A 16 1.57 -6.89 -5.85
C GLN A 16 1.80 -7.66 -7.14
N ARG A 17 2.99 -7.53 -7.73
CA ARG A 17 3.33 -8.27 -8.93
C ARG A 17 3.37 -9.77 -8.63
N ASP A 18 2.69 -10.56 -9.46
CA ASP A 18 2.65 -12.02 -9.33
C ASP A 18 4.02 -12.68 -9.50
N GLU A 19 4.93 -12.06 -10.27
CA GLU A 19 6.21 -12.66 -10.66
C GLU A 19 7.26 -12.67 -9.54
N ASP A 20 7.33 -11.60 -8.75
CA ASP A 20 8.37 -11.41 -7.72
C ASP A 20 7.79 -11.01 -6.35
N GLY A 21 6.47 -10.86 -6.24
CA GLY A 21 5.79 -10.46 -5.02
C GLY A 21 6.12 -9.04 -4.57
N VAL A 22 6.73 -8.22 -5.44
CA VAL A 22 7.05 -6.84 -5.13
C VAL A 22 5.80 -5.98 -5.23
N VAL A 23 5.63 -5.13 -4.23
CA VAL A 23 4.53 -4.16 -4.19
C VAL A 23 4.86 -2.99 -5.11
N VAL A 24 3.88 -2.56 -5.89
CA VAL A 24 3.94 -1.37 -6.73
C VAL A 24 2.87 -0.37 -6.30
N LEU A 25 3.19 0.91 -6.45
CA LEU A 25 2.26 2.01 -6.27
C LEU A 25 1.48 2.21 -7.58
N LEU A 26 0.16 2.03 -7.53
CA LEU A 26 -0.74 2.25 -8.66
C LEU A 26 -1.18 3.71 -8.79
N ASN A 27 -1.37 4.38 -7.65
CA ASN A 27 -1.86 5.75 -7.58
C ASN A 27 -1.14 6.52 -6.48
N ASP A 28 -0.33 7.50 -6.85
CA ASP A 28 0.42 8.36 -5.94
C ASP A 28 -0.39 9.54 -5.39
N ASP A 29 -1.52 9.87 -6.01
CA ASP A 29 -2.48 10.89 -5.56
C ASP A 29 -3.90 10.27 -5.41
N PRO A 30 -4.11 9.43 -4.38
CA PRO A 30 -5.40 8.80 -4.16
C PRO A 30 -6.46 9.80 -3.70
N ALA A 31 -7.73 9.52 -3.98
CA ALA A 31 -8.82 10.36 -3.49
C ALA A 31 -8.84 10.39 -1.94
N PRO A 32 -9.32 11.48 -1.30
CA PRO A 32 -9.33 11.62 0.16
C PRO A 32 -10.02 10.49 0.94
N GLU A 33 -10.98 9.81 0.31
CA GLU A 33 -11.66 8.64 0.85
C GLU A 33 -10.74 7.42 1.06
N LEU A 34 -9.62 7.34 0.33
CA LEU A 34 -8.63 6.27 0.42
C LEU A 34 -7.50 6.60 1.40
N TYR A 35 -7.37 7.83 1.89
CA TYR A 35 -6.26 8.24 2.76
C TYR A 35 -6.13 7.38 4.02
N GLN A 36 -7.26 7.01 4.63
CA GLN A 36 -7.23 6.16 5.82
C GLN A 36 -6.73 4.75 5.49
N ASN A 37 -7.13 4.21 4.34
CA ASN A 37 -6.69 2.90 3.86
C ASN A 37 -5.18 2.89 3.58
N VAL A 38 -4.65 3.96 2.97
CA VAL A 38 -3.20 4.13 2.73
C VAL A 38 -2.42 4.27 4.05
N ARG A 39 -2.94 5.02 5.03
CA ARG A 39 -2.33 5.10 6.37
C ARG A 39 -2.30 3.74 7.08
N ASN A 40 -3.38 2.95 6.95
CA ASN A 40 -3.44 1.60 7.51
C ASN A 40 -2.44 0.66 6.80
N ALA A 41 -2.35 0.73 5.47
CA ALA A 41 -1.37 -0.02 4.68
C ALA A 41 0.08 0.28 5.12
N ALA A 42 0.41 1.56 5.31
CA ALA A 42 1.72 1.98 5.81
C ALA A 42 2.01 1.46 7.22
N ALA A 43 1.05 1.57 8.14
CA ALA A 43 1.18 1.09 9.52
C ALA A 43 1.30 -0.44 9.61
N ALA A 44 0.63 -1.17 8.71
CA ALA A 44 0.68 -2.63 8.65
C ALA A 44 1.94 -3.17 7.94
N CYS A 45 2.74 -2.32 7.31
CA CYS A 45 3.92 -2.74 6.55
C CYS A 45 5.09 -3.07 7.47
N PRO A 46 5.48 -4.36 7.63
CA PRO A 46 6.57 -4.74 8.54
C PRO A 46 7.93 -4.24 8.08
N ALA A 47 8.09 -3.99 6.77
CA ALA A 47 9.32 -3.48 6.17
C ALA A 47 9.41 -1.93 6.21
N GLN A 48 8.35 -1.24 6.66
CA GLN A 48 8.24 0.22 6.61
C GLN A 48 8.56 0.82 5.23
N ALA A 49 8.10 0.15 4.17
CA ALA A 49 8.42 0.52 2.78
C ALA A 49 7.52 1.62 2.19
N ILE A 50 6.52 2.10 2.93
CA ILE A 50 5.52 3.07 2.46
C ILE A 50 5.76 4.40 3.17
N GLN A 51 5.95 5.47 2.39
CA GLN A 51 6.05 6.85 2.85
C GLN A 51 4.84 7.63 2.35
N ILE A 52 4.31 8.53 3.18
CA ILE A 52 3.17 9.39 2.86
C ILE A 52 3.66 10.84 3.01
N GLU A 53 3.36 11.67 2.01
CA GLU A 53 3.68 13.10 1.99
C GLU A 53 2.37 13.90 1.83
N GLU A 54 2.31 15.10 2.41
CA GLU A 54 1.13 16.00 2.43
C GLU A 54 1.41 17.30 1.66
#